data_AF-A0A954PMV2-F1
#
_entry.id   AF-A0A954PMV2-F1
#
_cell.length_a   1.000
_cell.length_b   1.000
_cell.length_c   1.000
_cell.angle_alpha   90.00
_cell.angle_beta   90.00
_cell.angle_gamma   90.00
#
_symmetry.space_group_name_H-M   'P 1'
#
loop_
_entity.id
_entity.type
_entity.pdbx_description
1 polymer ?
#
loop_
_entity_poly.entity_id
_entity_poly.type
_entity_poly.pdbx_seq_one_letter_code
_entity_poly.pdbx_strand_id
1 'polypeptide(L)'
;MSVCGVGGCQALAEEVHSAQLRFFESKIRPALIEHCVECHAADSESSGGLLLDSAPGWQAGGDSGAAIIPGQPEQSRLLRAISYEDRSLQMPPDGKLPAAVVQDFTRWIAEGAVDPRTAVAIQSAQPSGLGVEQAQEHWAYRPLTDVSLRNPRRPAAQTGIIDALINQRLAAAGL
;
A
#
# COMPACT_ATOMS: atom_id res chain seq x y z
N MET A 1 30.72 -16.34 -47.75
CA MET A 1 29.98 -16.30 -46.47
C MET A 1 30.68 -15.32 -45.55
N SER A 2 30.11 -14.14 -45.32
CA SER A 2 30.63 -13.15 -44.37
C SER A 2 29.74 -13.20 -43.12
N VAL A 3 30.29 -13.64 -42.00
CA VAL A 3 29.61 -13.64 -40.70
C VAL A 3 29.88 -12.28 -40.07
N CYS A 4 28.88 -11.40 -40.04
CA CYS A 4 28.93 -10.19 -39.22
C CYS A 4 28.89 -10.61 -37.75
N GLY A 5 29.97 -10.34 -37.02
CA GLY A 5 30.12 -10.66 -35.60
C GLY A 5 29.15 -9.86 -34.73
N VAL A 6 28.39 -10.57 -33.89
CA VAL A 6 27.36 -10.04 -32.97
C VAL A 6 27.97 -9.42 -31.68
N GLY A 7 29.30 -9.26 -31.62
CA GLY A 7 30.00 -8.89 -30.38
C GLY A 7 29.95 -7.40 -29.98
N GLY A 8 29.56 -6.50 -30.89
CA GLY A 8 29.62 -5.05 -30.64
C GLY A 8 28.47 -4.48 -29.81
N CYS A 9 27.25 -5.02 -29.93
CA CYS A 9 26.07 -4.45 -29.26
C CYS A 9 25.97 -4.81 -27.77
N GLN A 10 26.60 -5.89 -27.33
CA GLN A 10 26.47 -6.36 -25.94
C GLN A 10 27.33 -5.53 -24.97
N ALA A 11 28.54 -5.14 -25.37
CA ALA A 11 29.44 -4.36 -24.50
C ALA A 11 28.89 -2.97 -24.14
N LEU A 12 28.22 -2.30 -25.09
CA LEU A 12 27.62 -0.99 -24.86
C LEU A 12 26.44 -1.04 -23.88
N ALA A 13 25.61 -2.09 -23.97
CA ALA A 13 24.48 -2.28 -23.07
C ALA A 13 24.94 -2.52 -21.63
N GLU A 14 26.02 -3.29 -21.44
CA GLU A 14 26.64 -3.56 -20.14
C GLU A 14 27.19 -2.26 -19.50
N GLU A 15 27.88 -1.43 -20.27
CA GLU A 15 28.43 -0.16 -19.79
C GLU A 15 27.34 0.83 -19.37
N VAL A 16 26.27 0.94 -20.17
CA VAL A 16 25.10 1.77 -19.85
C VAL A 16 24.43 1.27 -18.58
N HIS A 17 24.22 -0.04 -18.45
CA HIS A 17 23.61 -0.64 -17.26
C HIS A 17 24.45 -0.38 -16.00
N SER A 18 25.77 -0.56 -16.07
CA SER A 18 26.69 -0.22 -14.98
C SER A 18 26.65 1.26 -14.60
N ALA A 19 26.54 2.16 -15.58
CA ALA A 19 26.39 3.60 -15.33
C ALA A 19 25.06 3.92 -14.62
N GLN A 20 23.96 3.30 -15.03
CA GLN A 20 22.65 3.45 -14.40
C GLN A 20 22.65 2.94 -12.95
N LEU A 21 23.28 1.79 -12.69
CA LEU A 21 23.44 1.27 -11.33
C LEU A 21 24.25 2.22 -10.44
N ARG A 22 25.39 2.73 -10.94
CA ARG A 22 26.18 3.73 -10.20
C ARG A 22 25.40 5.01 -9.94
N PHE A 23 24.58 5.46 -10.91
CA PHE A 23 23.72 6.62 -10.73
C PHE A 23 22.68 6.38 -9.64
N PHE A 24 22.01 5.22 -9.67
CA PHE A 24 21.07 4.83 -8.62
C PHE A 24 21.73 4.84 -7.24
N GLU A 25 22.86 4.16 -7.07
CA GLU A 25 23.55 4.05 -5.79
C GLU A 25 24.06 5.39 -5.24
N SER A 26 24.51 6.29 -6.12
CA SER A 26 25.09 7.57 -5.71
C SER A 26 24.10 8.71 -5.56
N LYS A 27 22.96 8.66 -6.25
CA LYS A 27 21.98 9.76 -6.31
C LYS A 27 20.60 9.38 -5.77
N ILE A 28 20.07 8.24 -6.21
CA ILE A 28 18.68 7.88 -5.94
C ILE A 28 18.53 7.19 -4.59
N ARG A 29 19.38 6.19 -4.29
CA ARG A 29 19.31 5.46 -3.02
C ARG A 29 19.43 6.39 -1.80
N PRO A 30 20.39 7.34 -1.73
CA PRO A 30 20.48 8.23 -0.58
C PRO A 30 19.22 9.10 -0.43
N ALA A 31 18.70 9.64 -1.54
CA ALA A 31 17.50 10.47 -1.52
C ALA A 31 16.25 9.68 -1.09
N LEU A 32 16.10 8.42 -1.53
CA LEU A 32 15.01 7.56 -1.08
C LEU A 32 15.11 7.25 0.42
N ILE A 33 16.30 6.96 0.92
CA ILE A 33 16.52 6.68 2.35
C ILE A 33 16.22 7.92 3.19
N GLU A 34 16.70 9.09 2.77
CA GLU A 34 16.59 10.33 3.53
C GLU A 34 15.18 10.92 3.52
N HIS A 35 14.42 10.74 2.44
CA HIS A 35 13.18 11.49 2.23
C HIS A 35 11.92 10.64 2.01
N CYS A 36 12.06 9.32 1.85
CA CYS A 36 10.93 8.47 1.47
C CYS A 36 10.73 7.28 2.41
N VAL A 37 11.81 6.58 2.77
CA VAL A 37 11.73 5.30 3.50
C VAL A 37 11.07 5.42 4.87
N GLU A 38 11.20 6.55 5.56
CA GLU A 38 10.55 6.77 6.86
C GLU A 38 9.02 6.56 6.84
N CYS A 39 8.36 6.87 5.72
CA CYS A 39 6.90 6.75 5.55
C CYS A 39 6.47 5.85 4.38
N HIS A 40 7.40 5.25 3.65
CA HIS A 40 7.13 4.41 2.47
C HIS A 40 8.02 3.16 2.45
N ALA A 41 8.21 2.53 3.60
CA ALA A 41 8.89 1.25 3.75
C ALA A 41 7.96 0.18 4.31
N ALA A 42 8.33 -1.10 4.12
CA ALA A 42 7.50 -2.23 4.53
C ALA A 42 7.30 -2.31 6.06
N ASP A 43 8.21 -1.71 6.83
CA ASP A 43 8.18 -1.62 8.29
C ASP A 43 7.60 -0.28 8.81
N SER A 44 7.09 0.57 7.91
CA SER A 44 6.46 1.85 8.24
C SER A 44 4.95 1.82 7.95
N GLU A 45 4.19 2.69 8.61
CA GLU A 45 2.79 2.98 8.25
C GLU A 45 2.76 3.71 6.90
N SER A 46 2.80 2.93 5.81
CA SER A 46 2.97 3.47 4.47
C SER A 46 1.75 4.29 4.04
N SER A 47 1.99 5.57 3.77
CA SER A 47 0.95 6.46 3.24
C SER A 47 0.52 6.01 1.84
N GLY A 48 -0.75 5.61 1.68
CA GLY A 48 -1.33 5.19 0.40
C GLY A 48 -0.80 3.86 -0.12
N GLY A 49 -0.29 2.99 0.76
CA GLY A 49 0.12 1.62 0.42
C GLY A 49 1.34 1.52 -0.50
N LEU A 50 2.10 2.61 -0.66
CA LEU A 50 3.24 2.68 -1.57
C LEU A 50 4.56 2.34 -0.84
N LEU A 51 5.29 1.36 -1.35
CA LEU A 51 6.62 0.99 -0.85
C LEU A 51 7.70 1.51 -1.81
N LEU A 52 8.71 2.20 -1.28
CA LEU A 52 9.84 2.79 -2.02
C LEU A 52 11.20 2.26 -1.55
N ASP A 53 11.21 1.37 -0.54
CA ASP A 53 12.39 0.72 0.05
C ASP A 53 12.98 -0.40 -0.82
N SER A 54 12.21 -0.95 -1.74
CA SER A 54 12.57 -2.08 -2.61
C SER A 54 12.07 -1.90 -4.04
N ALA A 55 12.71 -2.57 -5.00
CA ALA A 55 12.32 -2.47 -6.40
C ALA A 55 10.91 -3.04 -6.66
N PRO A 56 10.58 -4.25 -6.16
CA PRO A 56 9.23 -4.79 -6.34
C PRO A 56 8.16 -4.00 -5.59
N GLY A 57 8.50 -3.33 -4.48
CA GLY A 57 7.59 -2.44 -3.75
C GLY A 57 7.06 -1.31 -4.64
N TRP A 58 7.95 -0.55 -5.27
CA TRP A 58 7.51 0.59 -6.09
C TRP A 58 6.90 0.13 -7.43
N GLN A 59 7.30 -1.04 -7.92
CA GLN A 59 6.73 -1.67 -9.12
C GLN A 59 5.29 -2.13 -8.90
N ALA A 60 4.95 -2.60 -7.70
CA ALA A 60 3.57 -2.92 -7.34
C ALA A 60 2.67 -1.67 -7.33
N GLY A 61 3.26 -0.52 -6.99
CA GLY A 61 2.53 0.74 -6.83
C GLY A 61 1.86 0.84 -5.46
N GLY A 62 1.01 1.86 -5.30
CA GLY A 62 0.18 2.03 -4.10
C GLY A 62 -1.31 1.98 -4.42
N ASP A 63 -2.15 2.37 -3.48
CA ASP A 63 -3.62 2.35 -3.59
C ASP A 63 -4.14 3.13 -4.79
N SER A 64 -3.39 4.15 -5.20
CA SER A 64 -3.75 5.01 -6.32
C SER A 64 -3.22 4.49 -7.67
N GLY A 65 -2.44 3.40 -7.69
CA GLY A 65 -1.82 2.79 -8.87
C GLY A 65 -0.30 2.99 -8.94
N ALA A 66 0.26 2.90 -10.14
CA ALA A 66 1.70 3.02 -10.36
C ALA A 66 2.24 4.41 -9.93
N ALA A 67 3.25 4.41 -9.06
CA ALA A 67 3.93 5.63 -8.61
C ALA A 67 5.03 6.07 -9.58
N ILE A 68 5.76 5.10 -10.13
CA ILE A 68 6.86 5.29 -11.07
C ILE A 68 6.54 4.51 -12.34
N ILE A 69 6.66 5.16 -13.50
CA ILE A 69 6.49 4.54 -14.80
C ILE A 69 7.84 4.66 -15.54
N PRO A 70 8.62 3.57 -15.64
CA PRO A 70 9.91 3.57 -16.32
C PRO A 70 9.82 4.18 -17.73
N GLY A 71 10.72 5.12 -18.03
CA GLY A 71 10.78 5.83 -19.30
C GLY A 71 9.74 6.95 -19.48
N GLN A 72 8.83 7.17 -18.52
CA GLN A 72 7.76 8.16 -18.62
C GLN A 72 7.70 9.04 -17.35
N PRO A 73 8.66 9.98 -17.17
CA PRO A 73 8.70 10.89 -16.03
C PRO A 73 7.39 11.66 -15.83
N GLU A 74 6.83 12.21 -16.90
CA GLU A 74 5.66 13.10 -16.85
C GLU A 74 4.39 12.37 -16.42
N GLN A 75 4.34 11.05 -16.61
CA GLN A 75 3.23 10.20 -16.18
C GLN A 75 3.46 9.58 -14.79
N SER A 76 4.67 9.72 -14.24
CA SER A 76 5.04 9.18 -12.94
C SER A 76 4.53 10.09 -11.81
N ARG A 77 3.66 9.55 -10.97
CA ARG A 77 3.05 10.31 -9.87
C ARG A 77 4.05 10.74 -8.81
N LEU A 78 5.10 9.95 -8.59
CA LEU A 78 6.18 10.31 -7.68
C LEU A 78 6.75 11.69 -8.01
N LEU A 79 6.97 11.99 -9.31
CA LEU A 79 7.52 13.29 -9.71
C LEU A 79 6.56 14.44 -9.44
N ARG A 80 5.27 14.25 -9.69
CA ARG A 80 4.22 15.25 -9.35
C ARG A 80 4.17 15.53 -7.85
N ALA A 81 4.37 14.50 -7.04
CA ALA A 81 4.37 14.61 -5.58
C ALA A 81 5.57 15.41 -5.07
N ILE A 82 6.79 15.08 -5.53
CA ILE A 82 8.02 15.74 -5.08
C ILE A 82 8.28 17.10 -5.73
N SER A 83 7.68 17.37 -6.89
CA SER A 83 7.75 18.68 -7.55
C SER A 83 6.79 19.70 -6.93
N TYR A 84 5.84 19.25 -6.10
CA TYR A 84 4.75 20.05 -5.52
C TYR A 84 3.85 20.72 -6.58
N GLU A 85 3.82 20.20 -7.81
CA GLU A 85 2.92 20.69 -8.85
C GLU A 85 1.45 20.43 -8.52
N ASP A 86 1.18 19.36 -7.77
CA ASP A 86 -0.14 19.02 -7.26
C ASP A 86 -0.20 19.23 -5.75
N ARG A 87 -1.06 20.17 -5.32
CA ARG A 87 -1.24 20.50 -3.91
C ARG A 87 -1.83 19.36 -3.09
N SER A 88 -2.50 18.39 -3.73
CA SER A 88 -3.12 17.25 -3.03
C SER A 88 -2.16 16.08 -2.82
N LEU A 89 -0.96 16.11 -3.42
CA LEU A 89 0.00 14.99 -3.44
C LEU A 89 1.38 15.40 -2.91
N GLN A 90 1.51 16.53 -2.21
CA GLN A 90 2.81 17.07 -1.80
C GLN A 90 3.53 16.14 -0.83
N MET A 91 4.72 15.69 -1.23
CA MET A 91 5.61 14.83 -0.44
C MET A 91 7.07 15.23 -0.71
N PRO A 92 7.98 15.18 0.27
CA PRO A 92 7.76 14.84 1.68
C PRO A 92 6.95 15.92 2.44
N PRO A 93 6.33 15.59 3.59
CA PRO A 93 5.56 16.54 4.39
C PRO A 93 6.41 17.65 5.02
N ASP A 94 7.70 17.38 5.28
CA ASP A 94 8.61 18.32 5.94
C ASP A 94 9.13 19.44 5.02
N GLY A 95 8.85 19.33 3.72
CA GLY A 95 9.16 20.37 2.75
C GLY A 95 9.55 19.84 1.39
N LYS A 96 9.52 20.75 0.40
CA LYS A 96 9.87 20.44 -0.99
C LYS A 96 11.35 20.09 -1.12
N LEU A 97 11.64 19.02 -1.87
CA LEU A 97 13.01 18.61 -2.16
C LEU A 97 13.78 19.66 -2.98
N PRO A 98 15.12 19.70 -2.85
CA PRO A 98 15.95 20.54 -3.71
C PRO A 98 15.73 20.20 -5.19
N ALA A 99 15.75 21.22 -6.05
CA ALA A 99 15.52 21.03 -7.49
C ALA A 99 16.48 20.02 -8.14
N ALA A 100 17.72 19.94 -7.63
CA ALA A 100 18.71 18.96 -8.09
C ALA A 100 18.27 17.50 -7.80
N VAL A 101 17.68 17.24 -6.63
CA VAL A 101 17.18 15.91 -6.27
C VAL A 101 15.99 15.53 -7.16
N VAL A 102 15.05 16.45 -7.38
CA VAL A 102 13.94 16.22 -8.30
C VAL A 102 14.45 15.93 -9.71
N GLN A 103 15.48 16.64 -10.17
CA GLN A 103 16.09 16.40 -11.48
C GLN A 103 16.79 15.04 -11.56
N ASP A 104 17.44 14.59 -10.49
CA ASP A 104 18.03 13.25 -10.41
C ASP A 104 16.95 12.17 -10.53
N PHE A 105 15.81 12.31 -9.85
CA PHE A 105 14.66 11.41 -10.00
C PHE A 105 14.09 11.44 -11.42
N THR A 106 13.90 12.62 -12.01
CA THR A 106 13.41 12.75 -13.39
C THR A 106 14.32 12.00 -14.36
N ARG A 107 15.64 12.18 -14.23
CA ARG A 107 16.63 11.50 -15.06
C ARG A 107 16.58 9.98 -14.86
N TRP A 108 16.58 9.52 -13.61
CA TRP A 108 16.54 8.09 -13.31
C TRP A 108 15.31 7.40 -13.90
N ILE A 109 14.13 8.04 -13.80
CA ILE A 109 12.89 7.52 -14.37
C ILE A 109 12.97 7.50 -15.90
N ALA A 110 13.47 8.56 -16.53
CA ALA A 110 13.66 8.63 -17.98
C ALA A 110 14.59 7.54 -18.50
N GLU A 111 15.63 7.19 -17.73
CA GLU A 111 16.59 6.12 -18.03
C GLU A 111 16.05 4.71 -17.73
N GLY A 112 14.78 4.57 -17.34
CA GLY A 112 14.13 3.27 -17.13
C GLY A 112 14.07 2.81 -15.68
N ALA A 113 14.33 3.70 -14.72
CA ALA A 113 14.20 3.46 -13.28
C ALA A 113 14.93 2.19 -12.79
N VAL A 114 16.17 2.00 -13.24
CA VAL A 114 17.00 0.84 -12.86
C VAL A 114 17.22 0.83 -11.35
N ASP A 115 16.83 -0.26 -10.69
CA ASP A 115 16.89 -0.43 -9.24
C ASP A 115 17.42 -1.84 -8.89
N PRO A 116 18.62 -1.96 -8.28
CA PRO A 116 19.20 -3.25 -7.91
C PRO A 116 18.56 -3.89 -6.67
N ARG A 117 17.62 -3.24 -5.99
CA ARG A 117 16.97 -3.73 -4.76
C ARG A 117 15.87 -4.75 -5.05
N THR A 118 16.21 -5.81 -5.78
CA THR A 118 15.26 -6.86 -6.24
C THR A 118 14.94 -7.90 -5.17
N ALA A 119 15.79 -8.02 -4.13
CA ALA A 119 15.51 -8.87 -2.99
C ALA A 119 14.49 -8.19 -2.10
N VAL A 120 13.25 -8.66 -2.15
CA VAL A 120 12.25 -8.28 -1.15
C VAL A 120 12.28 -9.38 -0.11
N ALA A 121 12.56 -9.01 1.13
CA ALA A 121 11.90 -9.69 2.22
C ALA A 121 10.40 -9.36 2.05
N ILE A 122 9.71 -10.13 1.19
CA ILE A 122 8.24 -10.09 1.11
C ILE A 122 7.81 -10.67 2.45
N GLN A 123 7.76 -9.84 3.48
CA GLN A 123 6.71 -9.98 4.45
C GLN A 123 5.47 -9.63 3.62
N SER A 124 4.87 -10.68 3.06
CA SER A 124 3.61 -10.62 2.34
C SER A 124 2.72 -9.68 3.12
N ALA A 125 2.34 -8.56 2.50
CA ALA A 125 1.42 -7.59 3.05
C ALA A 125 0.34 -8.40 3.76
N GLN A 126 0.45 -8.46 5.10
CA GLN A 126 -0.51 -9.23 5.86
C GLN A 126 -1.81 -8.52 5.54
N PRO A 127 -2.83 -9.22 4.99
CA PRO A 127 -4.07 -8.57 4.69
C PRO A 127 -4.49 -7.83 5.97
N SER A 128 -4.62 -6.51 5.88
CA SER A 128 -4.99 -5.69 7.02
C SER A 128 -6.46 -5.98 7.32
N GLY A 129 -6.68 -7.03 8.10
CA GLY A 129 -7.99 -7.62 8.35
C GLY A 129 -7.87 -8.96 9.07
N LEU A 130 -8.98 -9.42 9.64
CA LEU A 130 -9.05 -10.76 10.23
C LEU A 130 -8.92 -11.80 9.11
N GLY A 131 -8.04 -12.78 9.28
CA GLY A 131 -7.98 -13.94 8.40
C GLY A 131 -9.32 -14.67 8.36
N VAL A 132 -9.59 -15.44 7.30
CA VAL A 132 -10.90 -16.10 7.09
C VAL A 132 -11.37 -16.89 8.32
N GLU A 133 -10.46 -17.60 8.99
CA GLU A 133 -10.78 -18.32 10.24
C GLU A 133 -11.13 -17.38 11.40
N GLN A 134 -10.38 -16.29 11.60
CA GLN A 134 -10.64 -15.29 12.65
C GLN A 134 -11.94 -14.51 12.38
N ALA A 135 -12.27 -14.29 11.10
CA ALA A 135 -13.51 -13.63 10.69
C ALA A 135 -14.74 -14.46 11.05
N GLN A 136 -14.65 -15.80 11.05
CA GLN A 136 -15.76 -16.67 11.46
C GLN A 136 -16.09 -16.58 12.96
N GLU A 137 -15.14 -16.16 13.79
CA GLU A 137 -15.33 -15.95 15.22
C GLU A 137 -15.93 -14.59 15.56
N HIS A 138 -15.90 -13.64 14.62
CA HIS A 138 -16.41 -12.29 14.83
C HIS A 138 -17.94 -12.32 15.02
N TRP A 139 -18.43 -11.54 15.99
CA TRP A 139 -19.83 -11.57 16.47
C TRP A 139 -20.87 -11.42 15.35
N ALA A 140 -20.54 -10.68 14.28
CA ALA A 140 -21.44 -10.42 13.16
C ALA A 140 -21.70 -11.66 12.27
N TYR A 141 -20.80 -12.65 12.29
CA TYR A 141 -20.89 -13.86 11.47
C TYR A 141 -21.33 -15.09 12.27
N ARG A 142 -21.54 -14.94 13.59
CA ARG A 142 -22.09 -16.00 14.42
C ARG A 142 -23.61 -16.07 14.22
N PRO A 143 -24.19 -17.27 14.03
CA PRO A 143 -25.63 -17.42 13.92
C PRO A 143 -26.31 -16.93 15.20
N LEU A 144 -27.39 -16.16 15.03
CA LEU A 144 -28.19 -15.66 16.15
C LEU A 144 -28.74 -16.85 16.93
N THR A 145 -28.50 -16.87 18.25
CA THR A 145 -29.09 -17.87 19.13
C THR A 145 -30.50 -17.44 19.48
N ASP A 146 -31.50 -18.27 19.17
CA ASP A 146 -32.88 -17.99 19.53
C ASP A 146 -33.05 -18.06 21.06
N VAL A 147 -33.29 -16.91 21.67
CA VAL A 147 -33.63 -16.81 23.10
C VAL A 147 -35.12 -17.12 23.22
N SER A 148 -35.45 -18.41 23.22
CA SER A 148 -36.84 -18.85 23.43
C SER A 148 -37.22 -18.65 24.90
N LEU A 149 -37.86 -17.51 25.20
CA LEU A 149 -38.48 -17.27 26.50
C LEU A 149 -39.74 -18.14 26.60
N ARG A 150 -39.62 -19.37 27.08
CA ARG A 150 -40.79 -20.13 27.55
C ARG A 150 -41.31 -19.47 28.82
N ASN A 151 -42.19 -18.49 28.66
CA ASN A 151 -42.99 -17.99 29.76
C ASN A 151 -44.33 -18.76 29.81
N PRO A 152 -44.58 -19.59 30.84
CA PRO A 152 -45.81 -20.40 30.95
C PRO A 152 -47.08 -19.57 31.25
N ARG A 153 -46.99 -18.24 31.36
CA ARG A 153 -48.09 -17.36 31.78
C ARG A 153 -48.54 -16.36 30.71
N ARG A 154 -48.65 -16.81 29.47
CA ARG A 154 -48.95 -15.93 28.31
C ARG A 154 -50.45 -15.89 27.99
N PRO A 155 -51.11 -14.71 27.98
CA PRO A 155 -52.33 -14.51 27.21
C PRO A 155 -51.97 -14.39 25.72
N ALA A 156 -52.79 -14.96 24.84
CA ALA A 156 -52.48 -15.23 23.43
C ALA A 156 -52.16 -14.00 22.54
N ALA A 157 -52.32 -12.77 23.03
CA ALA A 157 -52.38 -11.56 22.18
C ALA A 157 -51.16 -10.61 22.31
N GLN A 158 -49.93 -11.12 22.38
CA GLN A 158 -48.73 -10.28 22.36
C GLN A 158 -47.74 -10.75 21.30
N THR A 159 -47.40 -9.84 20.39
CA THR A 159 -46.70 -10.11 19.13
C THR A 159 -45.34 -9.40 19.14
N GLY A 160 -44.41 -9.88 19.97
CA GLY A 160 -43.04 -9.36 19.98
C GLY A 160 -42.21 -9.80 21.18
N ILE A 161 -40.94 -10.14 20.95
CA ILE A 161 -39.99 -10.51 22.03
C ILE A 161 -39.70 -9.30 22.94
N ILE A 162 -39.70 -8.09 22.38
CA ILE A 162 -39.46 -6.85 23.12
C ILE A 162 -40.58 -6.60 24.15
N ASP A 163 -41.85 -6.67 23.73
CA ASP A 163 -42.99 -6.46 24.63
C ASP A 163 -43.05 -7.53 25.73
N ALA A 164 -42.66 -8.78 25.41
CA ALA A 164 -42.57 -9.86 26.38
C ALA A 164 -41.53 -9.59 27.48
N LEU A 165 -40.35 -9.06 27.10
CA LEU A 165 -39.29 -8.70 28.04
C LEU A 165 -39.68 -7.50 28.93
N ILE A 166 -40.33 -6.50 28.34
CA ILE A 166 -40.85 -5.34 29.07
C ILE A 166 -41.88 -5.80 30.11
N ASN A 167 -42.85 -6.63 29.71
CA ASN A 167 -43.87 -7.12 30.63
C ASN A 167 -43.30 -8.04 31.71
N GLN A 168 -42.27 -8.84 31.41
CA GLN A 168 -41.57 -9.63 32.43
C GLN A 168 -40.92 -8.72 33.48
N ARG A 169 -40.28 -7.63 33.05
CA ARG A 169 -39.65 -6.64 33.94
C ARG A 169 -40.70 -5.89 34.78
N LEU A 170 -41.82 -5.48 34.18
CA LEU A 170 -42.92 -4.81 34.89
C LEU A 170 -43.54 -5.73 35.95
N ALA A 171 -43.85 -6.98 35.57
CA ALA A 171 -44.41 -7.97 36.50
C ALA A 171 -43.45 -8.28 37.68
N ALA A 172 -42.14 -8.35 37.44
CA ALA A 172 -41.15 -8.53 38.50
C ALA A 172 -41.05 -7.32 39.45
N ALA A 173 -41.37 -6.11 38.95
CA ALA A 173 -41.45 -4.88 39.75
C ALA A 173 -42.82 -4.69 40.43
N GLY A 174 -43.78 -5.59 40.21
CA GLY A 174 -45.13 -5.50 40.76
C GLY A 174 -46.00 -4.41 40.15
N LEU A 175 -45.65 -3.95 38.94
CA LEU A 175 -46.39 -2.97 38.14
C LEU A 175 -47.26 -3.63 37.07
#